data_AF-A0A3M1F1I7-F1
#
_entry.id   AF-A0A3M1F1I7-F1
#
_cell.length_a   1.000
_cell.length_b   1.000
_cell.length_c   1.000
_cell.angle_alpha   90.00
_cell.angle_beta   90.00
_cell.angle_gamma   90.00
#
_symmetry.space_group_name_H-M   'P 1'
#
loop_
_entity.id
_entity.type
_entity.pdbx_description
1 polymer ?
#
loop_
_entity_poly.entity_id
_entity_poly.type
_entity_poly.pdbx_seq_one_letter_code
_entity_poly.pdbx_strand_id
1 'polypeptide(L)'
;RVGVPVVFDSLHHRCLDPLGLSPVDGLRLALATWPQHVKPKIHLSTPRTGLRRFRRNGVEHLQAPLPNQHSDFLDPFTAIDLLQAAHDLGLRPFDVMLEAKAKDLALLRLREHLARFAPALAERIR
;
A
#
# COMPACT_ATOMS: atom_id res chain seq x y z
N ARG A 1 18.31 -14.92 13.55
CA ARG A 1 16.88 -14.64 13.32
C ARG A 1 16.24 -14.43 14.69
N VAL A 2 15.44 -13.38 14.90
CA VAL A 2 14.82 -13.07 16.21
C VAL A 2 13.38 -13.60 16.36
N GLY A 3 12.83 -14.24 15.33
CA GLY A 3 11.50 -14.87 15.38
C GLY A 3 10.32 -13.89 15.38
N VAL A 4 10.56 -12.61 15.09
CA VAL A 4 9.53 -11.56 15.10
C VAL A 4 8.88 -11.43 13.72
N PRO A 5 7.54 -11.32 13.64
CA PRO A 5 6.84 -11.03 12.39
C PRO A 5 7.23 -9.68 11.78
N VAL A 6 7.31 -9.63 10.46
CA VAL A 6 7.62 -8.43 9.68
C VAL A 6 6.36 -7.95 8.96
N VAL A 7 6.00 -6.69 9.18
CA VAL A 7 4.94 -6.02 8.40
C VAL A 7 5.56 -5.54 7.09
N PHE A 8 5.00 -6.00 5.97
CA PHE A 8 5.33 -5.44 4.67
C PHE A 8 4.67 -4.07 4.50
N ASP A 9 5.41 -3.12 3.95
CA ASP A 9 4.91 -1.80 3.59
C ASP A 9 5.22 -1.51 2.12
N SER A 10 4.18 -1.31 1.32
CA SER A 10 4.31 -1.19 -0.14
C SER A 10 5.12 0.03 -0.58
N LEU A 11 4.97 1.17 0.10
CA LEU A 11 5.64 2.41 -0.31
C LEU A 11 7.07 2.45 0.23
N HIS A 12 7.27 2.06 1.47
CA HIS A 12 8.61 1.99 2.05
C HIS A 12 9.49 0.97 1.31
N HIS A 13 8.93 -0.18 0.91
CA HIS A 13 9.64 -1.13 0.04
C HIS A 13 10.07 -0.47 -1.27
N ARG A 14 9.16 0.25 -1.95
CA ARG A 14 9.51 0.96 -3.20
C ARG A 14 10.55 2.06 -3.02
N CYS A 15 10.53 2.77 -1.89
CA CYS A 15 11.48 3.84 -1.61
C CYS A 15 12.86 3.33 -1.20
N LEU A 16 12.95 2.14 -0.61
CA LEU A 16 14.20 1.55 -0.12
C LEU A 16 14.18 0.03 -0.28
N ASP A 17 14.63 -0.43 -1.44
CA ASP A 17 14.87 -1.85 -1.71
C ASP A 17 16.28 -2.07 -2.25
N PRO A 18 17.26 -2.29 -1.36
CA PRO A 18 18.65 -2.50 -1.77
C PRO A 18 18.87 -3.85 -2.50
N LEU A 19 17.89 -4.75 -2.44
CA LEU A 19 17.97 -6.09 -3.05
C LEU A 19 17.26 -6.16 -4.41
N GLY A 20 16.55 -5.11 -4.82
CA GLY A 20 15.83 -5.04 -6.10
C GLY A 20 14.72 -6.09 -6.22
N LEU A 21 14.09 -6.44 -5.11
CA LEU A 21 12.95 -7.35 -5.06
C LEU A 21 11.69 -6.71 -5.66
N SER A 22 10.92 -7.51 -6.40
CA SER A 22 9.57 -7.11 -6.75
C SER A 22 8.75 -6.86 -5.47
N PRO A 23 7.76 -5.93 -5.47
CA PRO A 23 6.90 -5.73 -4.32
C PRO A 23 6.20 -7.00 -3.84
N VAL A 24 5.81 -7.90 -4.76
CA VAL A 24 5.14 -9.16 -4.41
C VAL A 24 6.09 -10.17 -3.78
N ASP A 25 7.38 -10.17 -4.17
CA ASP A 25 8.40 -10.98 -3.50
C ASP A 25 8.70 -10.48 -2.10
N GLY A 26 8.82 -9.16 -1.92
CA GLY A 26 8.96 -8.55 -0.60
C GLY A 26 7.79 -8.91 0.31
N LEU A 27 6.56 -8.82 -0.21
CA LEU A 27 5.34 -9.25 0.46
C LEU A 27 5.41 -10.74 0.85
N ARG A 28 5.70 -11.64 -0.10
CA ARG A 28 5.79 -13.08 0.14
C ARG A 28 6.78 -13.42 1.26
N LEU A 29 7.95 -12.80 1.26
CA LEU A 29 8.97 -12.99 2.29
C LEU A 29 8.49 -12.49 3.66
N ALA A 30 7.85 -11.32 3.72
CA ALA A 30 7.29 -10.78 4.95
C ALA A 30 6.19 -11.69 5.51
N LEU A 31 5.25 -12.15 4.69
CA LEU A 31 4.17 -13.05 5.11
C LEU A 31 4.71 -14.38 5.69
N ALA A 32 5.83 -14.88 5.17
CA ALA A 32 6.49 -16.10 5.65
C ALA A 32 7.12 -15.94 7.05
N THR A 33 7.27 -14.72 7.56
CA THR A 33 7.76 -14.47 8.93
C THR A 33 6.69 -14.62 10.01
N TRP A 34 5.41 -14.61 9.62
CA TRP A 34 4.29 -14.71 10.56
C TRP A 34 3.94 -16.17 10.86
N PRO A 35 3.59 -16.53 12.11
CA PRO A 35 3.09 -17.86 12.44
C PRO A 35 1.90 -18.29 11.57
N GLN A 36 1.77 -19.59 11.29
CA GLN A 36 0.72 -20.11 10.40
C GLN A 36 -0.71 -19.88 10.92
N HIS A 37 -0.89 -19.81 12.23
CA HIS A 37 -2.19 -19.56 12.87
C HIS A 37 -2.51 -18.07 13.06
N VAL A 38 -1.56 -17.17 12.75
CA VAL A 38 -1.78 -15.72 12.84
C VAL A 38 -1.96 -15.17 11.44
N LYS A 39 -3.03 -14.42 11.23
CA LYS A 39 -3.23 -13.72 9.96
C LYS A 39 -2.28 -12.50 9.90
N PRO A 40 -1.42 -12.37 8.88
CA PRO A 40 -0.51 -11.23 8.75
C PRO A 40 -1.23 -9.91 8.50
N LYS A 41 -0.58 -8.81 8.86
CA LYS A 41 -0.97 -7.44 8.49
C LYS A 41 0.09 -6.83 7.56
N ILE A 42 -0.36 -6.09 6.57
CA ILE A 42 0.49 -5.25 5.70
C ILE A 42 0.05 -3.79 5.73
N HIS A 43 0.93 -2.89 5.32
CA HIS A 43 0.63 -1.48 5.07
C HIS A 43 0.61 -1.23 3.56
N LEU A 44 -0.45 -0.59 3.09
CA LEU A 44 -0.63 -0.21 1.69
C LEU A 44 -0.80 1.30 1.58
N SER A 45 0.09 1.93 0.82
CA SER A 45 0.07 3.35 0.50
C SER A 45 0.71 3.59 -0.87
N THR A 46 0.49 4.78 -1.43
CA THR A 46 1.06 5.21 -2.71
C THR A 46 1.69 6.60 -2.55
N PRO A 47 2.70 6.94 -3.37
CA PRO A 47 3.36 8.23 -3.25
C PRO A 47 2.38 9.36 -3.58
N ARG A 48 2.49 10.48 -2.86
CA ARG A 48 1.84 11.72 -3.25
C ARG A 48 2.44 12.18 -4.58
N THR A 49 1.57 12.51 -5.53
CA THR A 49 1.96 13.09 -6.84
C THR A 49 1.45 14.52 -7.01
N GLY A 50 0.53 14.98 -6.16
CA GLY A 50 0.00 16.34 -6.18
C GLY A 50 0.91 17.37 -5.50
N LEU A 51 0.92 18.60 -6.02
CA LEU A 51 1.60 19.75 -5.42
C LEU A 51 1.09 20.01 -4.00
N ARG A 52 2.01 20.28 -3.07
CA ARG A 52 1.65 20.63 -1.69
C ARG A 52 1.62 22.13 -1.52
N ARG A 53 0.49 22.64 -1.05
CA ARG A 53 0.33 24.01 -0.54
C ARG A 53 0.66 24.03 0.95
N PHE A 54 1.48 24.97 1.38
CA PHE A 54 1.71 25.23 2.80
C PHE A 54 1.87 26.73 3.04
N ARG A 55 1.56 27.21 4.25
CA ARG A 55 1.76 28.61 4.62
C ARG A 55 2.98 28.76 5.51
N ARG A 56 3.82 29.75 5.20
CA ARG A 56 4.95 30.19 6.03
C ARG A 56 4.93 31.71 6.10
N ASN A 57 4.97 32.28 7.31
CA ASN A 57 4.90 33.73 7.53
C ASN A 57 3.72 34.41 6.82
N GLY A 58 2.55 33.76 6.78
CA GLY A 58 1.35 34.28 6.10
C GLY A 58 1.33 34.11 4.57
N VAL A 59 2.42 33.67 3.95
CA VAL A 59 2.55 33.48 2.49
C VAL A 59 2.28 32.02 2.12
N GLU A 60 1.49 31.79 1.07
CA GLU A 60 1.28 30.45 0.49
C GLU A 60 2.47 30.07 -0.39
N HIS A 61 2.99 28.87 -0.19
CA HIS A 61 4.06 28.27 -0.97
C HIS A 61 3.60 26.95 -1.59
N LEU A 62 4.13 26.66 -2.77
CA LEU A 62 3.99 25.38 -3.44
C LEU A 62 5.27 24.57 -3.30
N GLN A 63 5.13 23.28 -3.02
CA GLN A 63 6.24 22.34 -2.96
C GLN A 63 5.94 21.14 -3.84
N ALA A 64 6.94 20.71 -4.60
CA ALA A 64 6.92 19.41 -5.27
C ALA A 64 6.72 18.30 -4.23
N PRO A 65 5.94 17.26 -4.54
CA PRO A 65 5.76 16.14 -3.62
C PRO A 65 7.06 15.35 -3.45
N LEU A 66 7.19 14.66 -2.32
CA LEU A 66 8.26 13.68 -2.11
C LEU A 66 7.71 12.25 -2.27
N PRO A 67 8.48 11.32 -2.85
CA PRO A 67 8.02 9.96 -3.11
C PRO A 67 7.68 9.18 -1.82
N ASN A 68 8.32 9.50 -0.69
CA ASN A 68 8.06 8.87 0.60
C ASN A 68 6.85 9.47 1.35
N GLN A 69 6.12 10.41 0.75
CA GLN A 69 4.94 10.99 1.37
C GLN A 69 3.68 10.30 0.88
N HIS A 70 2.79 9.98 1.81
CA HIS A 70 1.55 9.30 1.46
C HIS A 70 0.58 10.25 0.75
N SER A 71 -0.08 9.72 -0.27
CA SER A 71 -1.18 10.34 -0.99
C SER A 71 -2.41 10.55 -0.11
N ASP A 72 -3.32 11.44 -0.55
CA ASP A 72 -4.63 11.59 0.09
C ASP A 72 -5.53 10.39 -0.24
N PHE A 73 -5.49 9.96 -1.50
CA PHE A 73 -6.13 8.75 -2.03
C PHE A 73 -5.08 7.88 -2.71
N LEU A 74 -5.23 6.55 -2.62
CA LEU A 74 -4.30 5.63 -3.26
C LEU A 74 -4.37 5.75 -4.79
N ASP A 75 -3.23 5.53 -5.45
CA ASP A 75 -3.22 5.16 -6.87
C ASP A 75 -3.82 3.76 -7.01
N PRO A 76 -5.00 3.64 -7.65
CA PRO A 76 -5.71 2.36 -7.69
C PRO A 76 -4.98 1.30 -8.48
N PHE A 77 -4.22 1.67 -9.53
CA PHE A 77 -3.55 0.68 -10.38
C PHE A 77 -2.37 0.05 -9.64
N THR A 78 -1.57 0.86 -8.94
CA THR A 78 -0.54 0.35 -8.01
C THR A 78 -1.11 -0.64 -6.99
N ALA A 79 -2.29 -0.34 -6.41
CA ALA A 79 -2.93 -1.22 -5.43
C ALA A 79 -3.44 -2.51 -6.08
N ILE A 80 -4.10 -2.40 -7.24
CA ILE A 80 -4.60 -3.55 -8.01
C ILE A 80 -3.44 -4.47 -8.39
N ASP A 81 -2.34 -3.94 -8.94
CA ASP A 81 -1.19 -4.74 -9.39
C ASP A 81 -0.63 -5.60 -8.26
N LEU A 82 -0.44 -5.02 -7.06
CA LEU A 82 0.09 -5.76 -5.90
C LEU A 82 -0.88 -6.83 -5.43
N LEU A 83 -2.16 -6.48 -5.27
CA LEU A 83 -3.18 -7.39 -4.75
C LEU A 83 -3.49 -8.53 -5.74
N GLN A 84 -3.50 -8.23 -7.04
CA GLN A 84 -3.65 -9.22 -8.10
C GLN A 84 -2.44 -10.15 -8.15
N ALA A 85 -1.21 -9.63 -8.12
CA ALA A 85 -0.01 -10.47 -8.09
C ALA A 85 0.03 -11.37 -6.85
N ALA A 86 -0.37 -10.86 -5.68
CA ALA A 86 -0.49 -11.66 -4.46
C ALA A 86 -1.53 -12.79 -4.61
N HIS A 87 -2.64 -12.49 -5.28
CA HIS A 87 -3.68 -13.48 -5.57
C HIS A 87 -3.20 -14.56 -6.55
N ASP A 88 -2.60 -14.16 -7.67
CA ASP A 88 -2.14 -15.05 -8.73
C ASP A 88 -1.06 -16.03 -8.23
N LEU A 89 -0.22 -15.57 -7.30
CA LEU A 89 0.79 -16.41 -6.64
C LEU A 89 0.24 -17.25 -5.49
N GLY A 90 -1.06 -17.17 -5.19
CA GLY A 90 -1.69 -17.94 -4.12
C GLY A 90 -1.14 -17.62 -2.73
N LEU A 91 -0.75 -16.36 -2.48
CA LEU A 91 -0.24 -15.97 -1.17
C LEU A 91 -1.33 -16.17 -0.09
N ARG A 92 -0.89 -16.53 1.12
CA ARG A 92 -1.79 -16.74 2.26
C ARG A 92 -2.60 -15.46 2.58
N PRO A 93 -3.83 -15.56 3.14
CA PRO A 93 -4.63 -14.39 3.48
C PRO A 93 -3.92 -13.44 4.45
N PHE A 94 -4.08 -12.14 4.23
CA PHE A 94 -3.55 -11.05 5.07
C PHE A 94 -4.55 -9.90 5.16
N ASP A 95 -4.41 -9.08 6.20
CA ASP A 95 -5.19 -7.85 6.36
C ASP A 95 -4.38 -6.64 5.85
N VAL A 96 -5.07 -5.68 5.22
CA VAL A 96 -4.46 -4.49 4.62
C VAL A 96 -4.81 -3.25 5.46
N MET A 97 -3.80 -2.59 6.01
CA MET A 97 -3.93 -1.27 6.61
C MET A 97 -3.67 -0.21 5.54
N LEU A 98 -4.68 0.60 5.23
CA LEU A 98 -4.52 1.72 4.29
C LEU A 98 -3.90 2.91 5.01
N GLU A 99 -2.73 3.35 4.54
CA GLU A 99 -2.05 4.52 5.09
C GLU A 99 -2.17 5.70 4.12
N ALA A 100 -3.35 6.30 4.06
CA ALA A 100 -3.64 7.46 3.23
C ALA A 100 -4.18 8.63 4.06
N LYS A 101 -3.93 9.87 3.62
CA LYS A 101 -4.30 11.05 4.43
C LYS A 101 -5.81 11.27 4.51
N ALA A 102 -6.58 10.84 3.50
CA ALA A 102 -8.05 10.95 3.52
C ALA A 102 -8.74 9.85 4.36
N LYS A 103 -7.98 8.94 4.99
CA LYS A 103 -8.48 7.91 5.92
C LYS A 103 -9.61 7.08 5.29
N ASP A 104 -10.77 7.02 5.94
CA ASP A 104 -11.92 6.21 5.51
C ASP A 104 -12.44 6.59 4.11
N LEU A 105 -12.30 7.86 3.71
CA LEU A 105 -12.63 8.28 2.36
C LEU A 105 -11.71 7.60 1.31
N ALA A 106 -10.45 7.35 1.65
CA ALA A 106 -9.55 6.61 0.79
C ALA A 106 -9.96 5.14 0.66
N LEU A 107 -10.46 4.52 1.73
CA LEU A 107 -11.01 3.17 1.69
C LEU A 107 -12.24 3.09 0.76
N LEU A 108 -13.20 3.98 0.95
CA LEU A 108 -14.41 4.01 0.11
C LEU A 108 -14.05 4.22 -1.36
N ARG A 109 -13.15 5.16 -1.64
CA ARG A 109 -12.70 5.44 -3.00
C ARG A 109 -11.95 4.26 -3.62
N LEU A 110 -11.10 3.58 -2.86
CA LEU A 110 -10.41 2.38 -3.34
C LEU A 110 -11.39 1.25 -3.66
N ARG A 111 -12.44 1.06 -2.85
CA ARG A 111 -13.50 0.07 -3.11
C ARG A 111 -14.24 0.37 -4.41
N GLU A 112 -14.59 1.63 -4.67
CA GLU A 112 -15.16 2.05 -5.97
C GLU A 112 -14.23 1.72 -7.14
N HIS A 113 -12.94 2.00 -6.99
CA HIS A 113 -11.94 1.73 -8.01
C HIS A 113 -11.75 0.23 -8.26
N LEU A 114 -11.70 -0.59 -7.21
CA LEU A 114 -11.62 -2.04 -7.32
C LEU A 114 -12.86 -2.59 -8.04
N ALA A 115 -14.06 -2.16 -7.65
CA ALA A 115 -15.30 -2.60 -8.31
C ALA A 115 -15.31 -2.24 -9.80
N ARG A 116 -14.75 -1.08 -10.17
CA ARG A 116 -14.72 -0.60 -11.55
C ARG A 116 -13.62 -1.23 -12.41
N PHE A 117 -12.42 -1.36 -11.87
CA PHE A 117 -11.22 -1.70 -12.64
C PHE A 117 -10.70 -3.11 -12.40
N ALA A 118 -11.13 -3.77 -11.32
CA ALA A 118 -10.75 -5.13 -10.97
C ALA A 118 -11.90 -5.88 -10.27
N PRO A 119 -13.07 -6.06 -10.93
CA PRO A 119 -14.28 -6.59 -10.28
C PRO A 119 -14.07 -7.98 -9.67
N ALA A 120 -13.34 -8.88 -10.35
CA ALA A 120 -13.04 -10.22 -9.83
C ALA A 120 -12.18 -10.19 -8.55
N LEU A 121 -11.34 -9.18 -8.38
CA LEU A 121 -10.58 -8.95 -7.15
C LEU A 121 -11.47 -8.32 -6.07
N ALA A 122 -12.36 -7.40 -6.45
CA ALA A 122 -13.28 -6.74 -5.53
C ALA A 122 -14.20 -7.74 -4.81
N GLU A 123 -14.69 -8.77 -5.50
CA GLU A 123 -15.52 -9.84 -4.90
C GLU A 123 -14.80 -10.67 -3.83
N ARG A 124 -13.46 -10.65 -3.83
CA ARG A 124 -12.61 -11.44 -2.93
C ARG A 124 -12.17 -10.67 -1.70
N ILE A 125 -12.24 -9.34 -1.74
CA ILE A 125 -11.89 -8.46 -0.64
C ILE A 125 -13.13 -8.27 0.23
N ARG A 126 -12.99 -8.50 1.54
CA ARG A 126 -14.05 -8.34 2.53
C ARG A 126 -13.78 -7.10 3.39
#